data_AF-A0A8K0VWU2-F1
#
_entry.id   AF-A0A8K0VWU2-F1
#
_cell.length_a   1.000
_cell.length_b   1.000
_cell.length_c   1.000
_cell.angle_alpha   90.00
_cell.angle_beta   90.00
_cell.angle_gamma   90.00
#
_symmetry.space_group_name_H-M   'P 1'
#
loop_
_entity.id
_entity.type
_entity.pdbx_description
1 polymer ?
#
loop_
_entity_poly.entity_id
_entity_poly.type
_entity_poly.pdbx_seq_one_letter_code
_entity_poly.pdbx_strand_id
1 'polypeptide(L)'
;MKAIGNGRNVYARYANMAKFISLIQRFPLLAQNTKEICLVKDGLQEHLYRSEWAWEAQMYKENWKFTEEDGAIIRKIAGDHETEMFEHAAHFYNGGGYRAMLTQLLRLLPNVTKLYVRKLSSGEHIAGWSDTDKLKQLSVYKPELDSFIYSVYYGDWQYDTVHLRKTHYIDEWGNNVIEPNAGPQASFRDDFAAARVASGFAGQVIRL
;
A
#
# COMPACT_ATOMS: atom_id res chain seq x y z
N MET A 1 23.14 -5.36 -20.70
CA MET A 1 21.93 -4.90 -20.00
C MET A 1 22.11 -5.10 -18.49
N LYS A 2 22.73 -4.15 -17.79
CA LYS A 2 22.55 -4.05 -16.34
C LYS A 2 21.13 -3.53 -16.09
N ALA A 3 20.38 -4.22 -15.24
CA ALA A 3 19.52 -3.59 -14.23
C ALA A 3 18.22 -2.86 -14.63
N ILE A 4 17.47 -3.24 -15.67
CA ILE A 4 16.04 -2.78 -15.75
C ILE A 4 15.17 -3.47 -14.66
N GLY A 5 15.56 -4.69 -14.27
CA GLY A 5 14.86 -5.47 -13.25
C GLY A 5 15.48 -5.37 -11.85
N ASN A 6 16.79 -5.17 -11.75
CA ASN A 6 17.50 -5.12 -10.46
C ASN A 6 17.17 -3.86 -9.68
N GLY A 7 16.77 -4.04 -8.42
CA GLY A 7 16.48 -2.96 -7.49
C GLY A 7 15.17 -2.25 -7.79
N ARG A 8 14.35 -2.80 -8.71
CA ARG A 8 13.09 -2.19 -9.12
C ARG A 8 12.10 -2.21 -7.96
N ASN A 9 11.52 -1.05 -7.68
CA ASN A 9 10.39 -0.92 -6.78
C ASN A 9 9.14 -1.54 -7.41
N VAL A 10 8.54 -2.48 -6.68
CA VAL A 10 7.28 -3.13 -7.00
C VAL A 10 6.29 -2.68 -5.93
N TYR A 11 5.42 -1.75 -6.32
CA TYR A 11 4.32 -1.32 -5.49
C TYR A 11 3.23 -2.38 -5.49
N ALA A 12 2.58 -2.57 -4.35
CA ALA A 12 1.47 -3.49 -4.19
C ALA A 12 0.18 -3.00 -4.88
N ARG A 13 0.23 -2.56 -6.13
CA ARG A 13 -0.97 -2.20 -6.90
C ARG A 13 -1.10 -3.12 -8.11
N TYR A 14 -2.32 -3.55 -8.41
CA TYR A 14 -2.60 -4.43 -9.54
C TYR A 14 -1.91 -3.96 -10.83
N ALA A 15 -2.13 -2.70 -11.22
CA ALA A 15 -1.56 -2.13 -12.44
C ALA A 15 -0.02 -2.17 -12.47
N ASN A 16 0.62 -1.91 -11.33
CA ASN A 16 2.08 -1.92 -11.21
C ASN A 16 2.65 -3.35 -11.33
N MET A 17 2.04 -4.30 -10.62
CA MET A 17 2.45 -5.70 -10.69
C MET A 17 2.16 -6.32 -12.06
N ALA A 18 0.99 -6.04 -12.64
CA ALA A 18 0.59 -6.53 -13.97
C ALA A 18 1.58 -6.05 -15.02
N LYS A 19 1.87 -4.74 -15.04
CA LYS A 19 2.84 -4.14 -15.97
C LYS A 19 4.22 -4.76 -15.83
N PHE A 20 4.67 -5.04 -14.60
CA PHE A 20 5.98 -5.66 -14.40
C PHE A 20 5.99 -7.13 -14.85
N ILE A 21 4.98 -7.91 -14.49
CA ILE A 21 4.83 -9.30 -14.94
C ILE A 21 4.80 -9.37 -16.48
N SER A 22 3.99 -8.53 -17.13
CA SER A 22 3.93 -8.48 -18.60
C SER A 22 5.28 -8.12 -19.23
N LEU A 23 6.04 -7.20 -18.60
CA LEU A 23 7.39 -6.87 -19.03
C LEU A 23 8.34 -8.06 -18.94
N ILE A 24 8.31 -8.80 -17.83
CA ILE A 24 9.14 -9.99 -17.61
C ILE A 24 8.80 -11.10 -18.60
N GLN A 25 7.50 -11.34 -18.84
CA GLN A 25 7.03 -12.34 -19.80
C GLN A 25 7.42 -11.99 -21.24
N ARG A 26 7.34 -10.71 -21.61
CA ARG A 26 7.73 -10.24 -22.96
C ARG A 26 9.24 -10.32 -23.20
N PHE A 27 10.05 -10.18 -22.16
CA PHE A 27 11.51 -10.15 -22.27
C PHE A 27 12.15 -11.19 -21.33
N PRO A 28 12.23 -12.48 -21.71
CA PRO A 28 12.75 -13.55 -20.85
C PRO A 28 14.19 -13.33 -20.34
N LEU A 29 15.04 -12.65 -21.13
CA LEU A 29 16.38 -12.28 -20.69
C LEU A 29 16.36 -11.32 -19.49
N LEU A 30 15.34 -10.46 -19.36
CA LEU A 30 15.16 -9.61 -18.19
C LEU A 30 14.87 -10.45 -16.95
N ALA A 31 14.02 -11.48 -17.09
CA ALA A 31 13.70 -12.42 -16.03
C ALA A 31 14.96 -13.12 -15.48
N GLN A 32 15.80 -13.62 -16.39
CA GLN A 32 17.03 -14.34 -16.04
C GLN A 32 18.09 -13.43 -15.41
N ASN A 33 18.15 -12.17 -15.80
CA ASN A 33 19.15 -11.22 -15.32
C ASN A 33 18.72 -10.46 -14.06
N THR A 34 17.47 -10.60 -13.63
CA THR A 34 16.98 -9.99 -12.39
C THR A 34 17.41 -10.83 -11.19
N LYS A 35 18.24 -10.24 -10.34
CA LYS A 35 18.82 -10.81 -9.12
C LYS A 35 18.22 -10.21 -7.85
N GLU A 36 17.64 -9.02 -7.95
CA GLU A 36 17.05 -8.34 -6.80
C GLU A 36 15.82 -7.52 -7.18
N ILE A 37 14.82 -7.51 -6.29
CA ILE A 37 13.62 -6.67 -6.40
C ILE A 37 13.34 -6.00 -5.05
N CYS A 38 12.69 -4.85 -5.07
CA CYS A 38 12.27 -4.14 -3.88
C CYS A 38 10.74 -4.08 -3.81
N LEU A 39 10.14 -4.74 -2.83
CA LEU A 39 8.72 -4.65 -2.55
C LEU A 39 8.46 -3.41 -1.67
N VAL A 40 7.56 -2.55 -2.13
CA VAL A 40 7.02 -1.46 -1.32
C VAL A 40 5.79 -2.00 -0.62
N LYS A 41 5.88 -2.16 0.70
CA LYS A 41 4.86 -2.85 1.50
C LYS A 41 3.65 -2.00 1.84
N ASP A 42 3.78 -0.68 1.75
CA ASP A 42 2.65 0.20 2.06
C ASP A 42 1.70 0.20 0.88
N GLY A 43 0.44 -0.10 1.16
CA GLY A 43 -0.69 0.06 0.27
C GLY A 43 -1.47 1.32 0.62
N LEU A 44 -2.65 1.41 0.04
CA LEU A 44 -3.63 2.41 0.44
C LEU A 44 -4.33 1.91 1.70
N GLN A 45 -4.45 2.77 2.71
CA GLN A 45 -4.98 2.41 4.01
C GLN A 45 -6.50 2.67 4.07
N GLU A 46 -7.30 1.69 4.52
CA GLU A 46 -8.72 1.93 4.84
C GLU A 46 -8.82 2.88 6.04
N HIS A 47 -9.75 3.84 5.99
CA HIS A 47 -9.94 4.79 7.08
C HIS A 47 -10.23 4.07 8.40
N LEU A 48 -9.56 4.52 9.48
CA LEU A 48 -9.65 3.88 10.80
C LEU A 48 -11.08 3.85 11.36
N TYR A 49 -11.91 4.85 10.99
CA TYR A 49 -13.24 5.02 11.58
C TYR A 49 -14.37 5.22 10.56
N ARG A 50 -14.08 5.25 9.25
CA ARG A 50 -15.03 5.65 8.19
C ARG A 50 -15.71 7.02 8.38
N SER A 51 -15.46 7.73 9.48
CA SER A 51 -16.08 9.02 9.86
C SER A 51 -15.06 10.07 10.33
N GLU A 52 -14.04 9.70 11.12
CA GLU A 52 -13.01 10.64 11.59
C GLU A 52 -11.77 10.61 10.68
N TRP A 53 -11.37 11.79 10.22
CA TRP A 53 -10.11 11.97 9.52
C TRP A 53 -8.98 12.12 10.54
N ALA A 54 -7.83 11.48 10.30
CA ALA A 54 -6.62 11.76 11.08
C ALA A 54 -6.29 13.26 11.11
N TRP A 55 -6.74 14.01 10.09
CA TRP A 55 -6.70 15.47 10.02
C TRP A 55 -7.35 16.16 11.22
N GLU A 56 -8.48 15.67 11.74
CA GLU A 56 -9.22 16.34 12.83
C GLU A 56 -8.45 16.28 14.15
N ALA A 57 -7.90 15.11 14.50
CA ALA A 57 -7.04 14.95 15.66
C ALA A 57 -5.79 15.85 15.58
N GLN A 58 -5.20 15.94 14.39
CA GLN A 58 -4.03 16.77 14.14
C GLN A 58 -4.36 18.27 14.17
N MET A 59 -5.53 18.67 13.63
CA MET A 59 -6.03 20.03 13.70
C MET A 59 -6.17 20.50 15.15
N TYR A 60 -6.76 19.65 16.00
CA TYR A 60 -6.93 19.95 17.42
C TYR A 60 -5.57 20.09 18.12
N LYS A 61 -4.67 19.13 17.89
CA LYS A 61 -3.34 19.10 18.52
C LYS A 61 -2.48 20.30 18.15
N GLU A 62 -2.48 20.72 16.89
CA GLU A 62 -1.63 21.80 16.41
C GLU A 62 -2.35 23.14 16.24
N ASN A 63 -3.63 23.20 16.65
CA ASN A 63 -4.49 24.38 16.53
C ASN A 63 -4.51 24.95 15.10
N TRP A 64 -4.57 24.05 14.11
CA TRP A 64 -4.65 24.44 12.71
C TRP A 64 -5.99 25.11 12.42
N LYS A 65 -5.94 26.26 11.75
CA LYS A 65 -7.13 26.96 11.27
C LYS A 65 -7.27 26.73 9.79
N PHE A 66 -8.10 25.76 9.41
CA PHE A 66 -8.42 25.53 8.01
C PHE A 66 -9.38 26.59 7.48
N THR A 67 -9.10 27.00 6.24
CA THR A 67 -10.01 27.79 5.40
C THR A 67 -11.10 26.90 4.79
N GLU A 68 -12.12 27.50 4.19
CA GLU A 68 -13.13 26.73 3.45
C GLU A 68 -12.50 25.99 2.25
N GLU A 69 -11.51 26.62 1.61
CA GLU A 69 -10.71 26.07 0.53
C GLU A 69 -9.92 24.83 0.97
N ASP A 70 -9.27 24.88 2.15
CA ASP A 70 -8.57 23.72 2.72
C ASP A 70 -9.54 22.55 2.95
N GLY A 71 -10.73 22.85 3.48
CA GLY A 71 -11.77 21.86 3.68
C GLY A 71 -12.23 21.23 2.37
N ALA A 72 -12.32 22.01 1.28
CA ALA A 72 -12.66 21.50 -0.04
C ALA A 72 -11.57 20.59 -0.61
N ILE A 73 -10.30 20.95 -0.43
CA ILE A 73 -9.15 20.13 -0.84
C ILE A 73 -9.16 18.79 -0.11
N ILE A 74 -9.28 18.81 1.23
CA ILE A 74 -9.29 17.59 2.05
C ILE A 74 -10.46 16.69 1.66
N ARG A 75 -11.68 17.23 1.56
CA ARG A 75 -12.87 16.46 1.15
C ARG A 75 -12.76 15.88 -0.26
N LYS A 76 -12.12 16.58 -1.20
CA LYS A 76 -11.93 16.04 -2.54
C LYS A 76 -10.98 14.85 -2.51
N ILE A 77 -9.80 15.02 -1.92
CA ILE A 77 -8.77 13.96 -1.86
C ILE A 77 -9.27 12.77 -1.07
N ALA A 78 -10.05 13.04 -0.02
CA ALA A 78 -10.78 12.04 0.73
C ALA A 78 -11.68 11.17 -0.15
N GLY A 79 -12.56 11.79 -0.94
CA GLY A 79 -13.44 11.08 -1.86
C GLY A 79 -12.66 10.32 -2.93
N ASP A 80 -11.63 10.93 -3.52
CA ASP A 80 -10.77 10.24 -4.50
C ASP A 80 -10.06 9.04 -3.86
N HIS A 81 -9.66 9.16 -2.59
CA HIS A 81 -9.01 8.08 -1.85
C HIS A 81 -9.95 6.92 -1.61
N GLU A 82 -11.15 7.23 -1.15
CA GLU A 82 -12.20 6.26 -0.90
C GLU A 82 -12.56 5.49 -2.18
N THR A 83 -12.74 6.20 -3.31
CA THR A 83 -13.00 5.58 -4.61
C THR A 83 -11.89 4.62 -5.01
N GLU A 84 -10.62 5.03 -4.98
CA GLU A 84 -9.52 4.15 -5.37
C GLU A 84 -9.38 2.97 -4.39
N MET A 85 -9.60 3.19 -3.09
CA MET A 85 -9.62 2.13 -2.08
C MET A 85 -10.68 1.08 -2.39
N PHE A 86 -11.92 1.48 -2.64
CA PHE A 86 -13.03 0.55 -2.85
C PHE A 86 -13.06 -0.07 -4.26
N GLU A 87 -12.77 0.71 -5.30
CA GLU A 87 -12.91 0.25 -6.69
C GLU A 87 -11.69 -0.52 -7.21
N HIS A 88 -10.49 -0.22 -6.70
CA HIS A 88 -9.25 -0.73 -7.30
C HIS A 88 -8.39 -1.50 -6.32
N ALA A 89 -8.32 -1.04 -5.08
CA ALA A 89 -7.46 -1.61 -4.05
C ALA A 89 -8.15 -2.75 -3.28
N ALA A 90 -9.44 -2.66 -2.98
CA ALA A 90 -10.15 -3.61 -2.12
C ALA A 90 -10.06 -5.04 -2.64
N HIS A 91 -10.37 -5.30 -3.91
CA HIS A 91 -10.28 -6.66 -4.44
C HIS A 91 -8.84 -7.16 -4.60
N PHE A 92 -7.90 -6.25 -4.86
CA PHE A 92 -6.52 -6.63 -5.08
C PHE A 92 -5.80 -6.98 -3.77
N TYR A 93 -5.91 -6.11 -2.77
CA TYR A 93 -5.40 -6.34 -1.42
C TYR A 93 -6.23 -7.40 -0.73
N ASN A 94 -7.54 -7.17 -0.62
CA ASN A 94 -8.39 -7.91 0.29
C ASN A 94 -8.98 -9.18 -0.33
N GLY A 95 -8.78 -9.40 -1.64
CA GLY A 95 -9.12 -10.67 -2.32
C GLY A 95 -7.94 -11.63 -2.44
N GLY A 96 -6.77 -11.31 -1.89
CA GLY A 96 -5.55 -12.10 -2.06
C GLY A 96 -4.95 -12.02 -3.48
N GLY A 97 -5.36 -11.04 -4.28
CA GLY A 97 -4.82 -10.76 -5.62
C GLY A 97 -3.33 -10.41 -5.56
N TYR A 98 -2.93 -9.63 -4.55
CA TYR A 98 -1.52 -9.33 -4.30
C TYR A 98 -0.69 -10.60 -4.10
N ARG A 99 -1.10 -11.48 -3.19
CA ARG A 99 -0.45 -12.78 -2.95
C ARG A 99 -0.32 -13.61 -4.23
N ALA A 100 -1.38 -13.68 -5.04
CA ALA A 100 -1.38 -14.44 -6.29
C ALA A 100 -0.37 -13.86 -7.30
N MET A 101 -0.39 -12.54 -7.52
CA MET A 101 0.53 -11.87 -8.44
C MET A 101 1.96 -11.90 -7.94
N LEU A 102 2.19 -11.79 -6.63
CA LEU A 102 3.53 -11.91 -6.04
C LEU A 102 4.08 -13.32 -6.23
N THR A 103 3.25 -14.34 -6.02
CA THR A 103 3.62 -15.74 -6.28
C THR A 103 4.03 -15.92 -7.74
N GLN A 104 3.24 -15.40 -8.68
CA GLN A 104 3.54 -15.46 -10.11
C GLN A 104 4.83 -14.71 -10.44
N LEU A 105 5.01 -13.50 -9.92
CA LEU A 105 6.21 -12.70 -10.15
C LEU A 105 7.47 -13.43 -9.68
N LEU A 106 7.46 -13.99 -8.47
CA LEU A 106 8.59 -14.74 -7.93
C LEU A 106 8.89 -16.00 -8.75
N ARG A 107 7.87 -16.73 -9.22
CA ARG A 107 8.06 -17.88 -10.13
C ARG A 107 8.68 -17.47 -11.47
N LEU A 108 8.32 -16.30 -11.98
CA LEU A 108 8.88 -15.76 -13.23
C LEU A 108 10.30 -15.21 -13.06
N LEU A 109 10.77 -15.02 -11.84
CA LEU A 109 12.08 -14.45 -11.52
C LEU A 109 12.97 -15.48 -10.79
N PRO A 110 13.35 -16.59 -11.44
CA PRO A 110 14.00 -17.73 -10.78
C PRO A 110 15.40 -17.40 -10.21
N ASN A 111 16.00 -16.31 -10.68
CA ASN A 111 17.35 -15.89 -10.35
C ASN A 111 17.41 -14.79 -9.28
N VAL A 112 16.27 -14.37 -8.73
CA VAL A 112 16.24 -13.41 -7.63
C VAL A 112 16.81 -14.07 -6.38
N THR A 113 17.87 -13.49 -5.84
CA THR A 113 18.53 -13.95 -4.61
C THR A 113 18.30 -12.99 -3.44
N LYS A 114 17.91 -11.74 -3.72
CA LYS A 114 17.62 -10.72 -2.70
C LYS A 114 16.25 -10.09 -2.95
N LEU A 115 15.45 -10.04 -1.91
CA LEU A 115 14.17 -9.35 -1.90
C LEU A 115 14.20 -8.30 -0.80
N TYR A 116 14.20 -7.04 -1.21
CA TYR A 116 14.11 -5.91 -0.28
C TYR A 116 12.64 -5.64 0.04
N VAL A 117 12.33 -5.37 1.30
CA VAL A 117 11.01 -4.93 1.73
C VAL A 117 11.18 -3.60 2.45
N ARG A 118 10.46 -2.57 2.00
CA ARG A 118 10.51 -1.23 2.59
C ARG A 118 9.13 -0.58 2.63
N LYS A 119 8.99 0.44 3.47
CA LYS A 119 7.87 1.39 3.43
C LYS A 119 8.03 2.40 2.30
N LEU A 120 6.96 3.14 1.99
CA LEU A 120 7.05 4.34 1.16
C LEU A 120 8.02 5.33 1.80
N SER A 121 8.85 5.95 0.96
CA SER A 121 9.73 7.03 1.38
C SER A 121 8.93 8.32 1.56
N SER A 122 9.45 9.26 2.34
CA SER A 122 8.85 10.61 2.40
C SER A 122 8.82 11.24 1.00
N GLY A 123 7.65 11.70 0.58
CA GLY A 123 7.39 12.28 -0.74
C GLY A 123 7.19 11.28 -1.89
N GLU A 124 7.32 9.97 -1.64
CA GLU A 124 7.02 8.91 -2.62
C GLU A 124 5.52 8.54 -2.62
N HIS A 125 4.84 8.53 -3.76
CA HIS A 125 3.45 8.09 -3.85
C HIS A 125 3.30 6.76 -4.59
N ILE A 126 2.29 5.98 -4.23
CA ILE A 126 1.93 4.78 -4.99
C ILE A 126 1.59 5.21 -6.43
N ALA A 127 2.29 4.63 -7.41
CA ALA A 127 2.15 5.06 -8.79
C ALA A 127 0.69 4.94 -9.28
N GLY A 128 0.19 6.04 -9.86
CA GLY A 128 -1.17 6.22 -10.38
C GLY A 128 -2.23 6.48 -9.30
N TRP A 129 -1.81 6.77 -8.07
CA TRP A 129 -2.55 7.59 -7.12
C TRP A 129 -2.24 9.05 -7.43
N SER A 130 -3.14 9.74 -8.13
CA SER A 130 -2.90 11.09 -8.65
C SER A 130 -3.89 12.08 -8.03
N ASP A 131 -3.43 12.83 -7.02
CA ASP A 131 -4.01 14.10 -6.53
C ASP A 131 -3.37 14.54 -5.19
N THR A 132 -2.37 13.82 -4.66
CA THR A 132 -1.68 14.20 -3.41
C THR A 132 -0.94 15.52 -3.48
N ASP A 133 -0.53 15.97 -4.67
CA ASP A 133 0.07 17.29 -4.84
C ASP A 133 -0.90 18.43 -4.46
N LYS A 134 -2.21 18.18 -4.44
CA LYS A 134 -3.19 19.16 -3.96
C LYS A 134 -3.10 19.38 -2.45
N LEU A 135 -2.55 18.45 -1.67
CA LEU A 135 -2.29 18.66 -0.24
C LEU A 135 -1.25 19.77 0.00
N LYS A 136 -0.41 20.06 -1.00
CA LYS A 136 0.54 21.17 -0.94
C LYS A 136 -0.13 22.54 -1.05
N GLN A 137 -1.41 22.57 -1.41
CA GLN A 137 -2.22 23.78 -1.51
C GLN A 137 -2.91 24.14 -0.20
N LEU A 138 -2.81 23.28 0.82
CA LEU A 138 -3.37 23.58 2.14
C LEU A 138 -2.65 24.80 2.72
N SER A 139 -3.41 25.73 3.31
CA SER A 139 -2.89 26.95 3.93
C SER A 139 -1.89 26.67 5.07
N VAL A 140 -2.02 25.50 5.70
CA VAL A 140 -1.13 25.02 6.77
C VAL A 140 -0.01 24.11 6.27
N TYR A 141 0.07 23.84 4.96
CA TYR A 141 1.05 22.89 4.42
C TYR A 141 2.48 23.32 4.76
N LYS A 142 3.26 22.36 5.26
CA LYS A 142 4.71 22.47 5.43
C LYS A 142 5.33 21.11 5.08
N PRO A 143 6.57 21.06 4.55
CA PRO A 143 7.23 19.79 4.20
C PRO A 143 7.27 18.77 5.34
N GLU A 144 7.35 19.21 6.58
CA GLU A 144 7.35 18.35 7.77
C GLU A 144 6.04 17.56 7.94
N LEU A 145 4.95 18.06 7.36
CA LEU A 145 3.63 17.42 7.39
C LEU A 145 3.51 16.25 6.43
N ASP A 146 4.47 16.07 5.52
CA ASP A 146 4.44 14.94 4.58
C ASP A 146 4.30 13.64 5.37
N SER A 147 5.10 13.42 6.42
CA SER A 147 5.03 12.20 7.25
C SER A 147 3.64 11.93 7.85
N PHE A 148 2.94 12.98 8.27
CA PHE A 148 1.58 12.91 8.79
C PHE A 148 0.60 12.59 7.67
N ILE A 149 0.65 13.32 6.55
CA ILE A 149 -0.13 13.05 5.34
C ILE A 149 0.03 11.59 4.90
N TYR A 150 1.26 11.07 4.93
CA TYR A 150 1.55 9.67 4.62
C TYR A 150 0.78 8.71 5.51
N SER A 151 0.76 8.96 6.82
CA SER A 151 0.04 8.12 7.79
C SER A 151 -1.48 8.17 7.63
N VAL A 152 -2.02 9.22 6.99
CA VAL A 152 -3.46 9.33 6.71
C VAL A 152 -3.87 8.39 5.58
N TYR A 153 -3.07 8.35 4.50
CA TYR A 153 -3.49 7.71 3.25
C TYR A 153 -2.84 6.35 2.98
N TYR A 154 -1.67 6.09 3.58
CA TYR A 154 -0.88 4.90 3.29
C TYR A 154 -0.56 4.12 4.57
N GLY A 155 -0.50 2.80 4.42
CA GLY A 155 -0.22 1.91 5.53
C GLY A 155 -0.14 0.46 5.09
N ASP A 156 0.09 -0.42 6.06
CA ASP A 156 -0.05 -1.86 5.83
C ASP A 156 -1.53 -2.16 5.62
N TRP A 157 -1.87 -2.90 4.55
CA TRP A 157 -3.25 -3.34 4.37
C TRP A 157 -3.53 -4.52 5.29
N GLN A 158 -4.75 -4.55 5.82
CA GLN A 158 -5.25 -5.63 6.63
C GLN A 158 -6.66 -5.94 6.21
N TYR A 159 -6.99 -7.22 6.09
CA TYR A 159 -8.33 -7.63 5.74
C TYR A 159 -8.71 -8.98 6.34
N ASP A 160 -10.01 -9.12 6.53
CA ASP A 160 -10.69 -10.36 6.84
C ASP A 160 -10.77 -11.23 5.59
N THR A 161 -10.30 -12.48 5.69
CA THR A 161 -10.31 -13.41 4.54
C THR A 161 -11.71 -13.83 4.08
N VAL A 162 -12.76 -13.56 4.86
CA VAL A 162 -14.17 -13.81 4.52
C VAL A 162 -14.81 -12.54 3.96
N HIS A 163 -14.67 -11.41 4.68
CA HIS A 163 -15.37 -10.16 4.35
C HIS A 163 -14.58 -9.22 3.42
N LEU A 164 -13.31 -9.54 3.14
CA LEU A 164 -12.41 -8.76 2.28
C LEU A 164 -12.33 -7.28 2.70
N ARG A 165 -12.35 -7.03 4.01
CA ARG A 165 -12.19 -5.70 4.64
C ARG A 165 -11.68 -5.85 6.06
N LYS A 166 -11.25 -4.76 6.69
CA LYS A 166 -10.91 -4.83 8.12
C LYS A 166 -12.16 -5.09 8.96
N THR A 167 -12.09 -6.10 9.83
CA THR A 167 -13.15 -6.46 10.80
C THR A 167 -12.63 -6.53 12.23
N HIS A 168 -11.31 -6.43 12.41
CA HIS A 168 -10.63 -6.28 13.69
C HIS A 168 -10.00 -4.89 13.74
N TYR A 169 -10.45 -4.02 14.64
CA TYR A 169 -9.94 -2.65 14.76
C TYR A 169 -9.98 -2.14 16.21
N ILE A 170 -9.38 -0.99 16.44
CA ILE A 170 -9.45 -0.27 17.71
C ILE A 170 -10.45 0.86 17.52
N ASP A 171 -11.47 0.93 18.38
CA ASP A 171 -12.50 1.98 18.33
C ASP A 171 -11.98 3.33 18.86
N GLU A 172 -12.83 4.35 18.84
CA GLU A 172 -12.53 5.71 19.30
C GLU A 172 -12.19 5.79 20.81
N TRP A 173 -12.52 4.76 21.60
CA TRP A 173 -12.23 4.68 23.02
C TRP A 173 -11.01 3.81 23.33
N GLY A 174 -10.32 3.30 22.31
CA GLY A 174 -9.15 2.45 22.47
C GLY A 174 -9.48 0.98 22.73
N ASN A 175 -10.74 0.54 22.59
CA ASN A 175 -11.10 -0.86 22.76
C ASN A 175 -10.87 -1.65 21.49
N ASN A 176 -10.38 -2.87 21.64
CA ASN A 176 -10.31 -3.81 20.53
C ASN A 176 -11.72 -4.31 20.20
N VAL A 177 -12.17 -4.02 18.97
CA VAL A 177 -13.43 -4.49 18.41
C VAL A 177 -13.15 -5.59 17.40
N ILE A 178 -13.90 -6.69 17.54
CA ILE A 178 -13.98 -7.78 16.56
C ILE A 178 -15.44 -7.85 16.11
N GLU A 179 -15.69 -7.60 14.84
CA GLU A 179 -17.05 -7.63 14.31
C GLU A 179 -17.64 -9.06 14.33
N PRO A 180 -18.98 -9.19 14.50
CA PRO A 180 -19.64 -10.50 14.42
C PRO A 180 -19.34 -11.21 13.10
N ASN A 181 -19.01 -12.51 13.18
CA ASN A 181 -18.62 -13.35 12.04
C ASN A 181 -17.31 -12.92 11.35
N ALA A 182 -16.44 -12.17 12.02
CA ALA A 182 -15.09 -11.91 11.54
C ALA A 182 -14.31 -13.24 11.37
N GLY A 183 -13.70 -13.41 10.21
CA GLY A 183 -12.74 -14.46 9.92
C GLY A 183 -11.30 -14.05 10.25
N PRO A 184 -10.33 -14.92 9.90
CA PRO A 184 -8.91 -14.62 10.06
C PRO A 184 -8.51 -13.33 9.34
N GLN A 185 -7.65 -12.54 9.99
CA GLN A 185 -7.06 -11.33 9.41
C GLN A 185 -5.77 -11.69 8.67
N ALA A 186 -5.62 -11.16 7.46
CA ALA A 186 -4.40 -11.22 6.67
C ALA A 186 -3.84 -9.81 6.46
N SER A 187 -2.51 -9.73 6.39
CA SER A 187 -1.75 -8.51 6.13
C SER A 187 -0.75 -8.69 4.99
N PHE A 188 -0.01 -7.65 4.61
CA PHE A 188 1.15 -7.79 3.72
C PHE A 188 2.07 -8.93 4.14
N ARG A 189 2.35 -9.05 5.46
CA ARG A 189 3.28 -10.06 5.98
C ARG A 189 2.79 -11.46 5.70
N ASP A 190 1.49 -11.70 5.87
CA ASP A 190 0.87 -13.01 5.69
C ASP A 190 0.82 -13.38 4.21
N ASP A 191 0.42 -12.42 3.36
CA ASP A 191 0.44 -12.60 1.91
C ASP A 191 1.85 -12.85 1.36
N PHE A 192 2.83 -12.10 1.86
CA PHE A 192 4.23 -12.28 1.50
C PHE A 192 4.74 -13.67 1.90
N ALA A 193 4.46 -14.10 3.13
CA ALA A 193 4.86 -15.42 3.62
C ALA A 193 4.23 -16.54 2.79
N ALA A 194 2.93 -16.44 2.51
CA ALA A 194 2.21 -17.41 1.67
C ALA A 194 2.76 -17.44 0.24
N ALA A 195 3.00 -16.27 -0.37
CA ALA A 195 3.55 -16.19 -1.72
C ALA A 195 4.98 -16.75 -1.81
N ARG A 196 5.80 -16.51 -0.79
CA ARG A 196 7.15 -17.08 -0.70
C ARG A 196 7.12 -18.61 -0.67
N VAL A 197 6.26 -19.20 0.15
CA VAL A 197 6.09 -20.66 0.21
C VAL A 197 5.59 -21.20 -1.13
N ALA A 198 4.54 -20.60 -1.69
CA ALA A 198 3.91 -21.07 -2.93
C ALA A 198 4.81 -20.90 -4.18
N SER A 199 5.72 -19.94 -4.19
CA SER A 199 6.67 -19.72 -5.29
C SER A 199 7.94 -20.56 -5.16
N GLY A 200 8.22 -21.14 -3.99
CA GLY A 200 9.50 -21.82 -3.72
C GLY A 200 10.67 -20.84 -3.56
N PHE A 201 10.41 -19.56 -3.27
CA PHE A 201 11.46 -18.56 -3.17
C PHE A 201 12.37 -18.79 -1.95
N ALA A 202 13.64 -19.12 -2.24
CA ALA A 202 14.67 -19.41 -1.25
C ALA A 202 15.68 -18.28 -1.01
N GLY A 203 15.52 -17.12 -1.68
CA GLY A 203 16.43 -15.99 -1.53
C GLY A 203 16.35 -15.29 -0.17
N GLN A 204 17.30 -14.40 0.07
CA GLN A 204 17.36 -13.58 1.28
C GLN A 204 16.31 -12.48 1.25
N VAL A 205 15.61 -12.29 2.37
CA VAL A 205 14.70 -11.17 2.58
C VAL A 205 15.40 -10.12 3.43
N ILE A 206 15.52 -8.90 2.92
CA ILE A 206 16.19 -7.76 3.55
C ILE A 206 15.12 -6.72 3.86
N ARG A 207 14.99 -6.33 5.14
CA ARG A 207 14.07 -5.27 5.56
C ARG A 207 14.85 -3.95 5.64
N LEU A 208 14.33 -2.91 5.01
CA LEU A 208 14.88 -1.56 5.00
C LEU A 208 14.01 -0.61 5.83
#